data_AF-A0A3N5VWW0-F1
#
_entry.id   AF-A0A3N5VWW0-F1
#
_cell.length_a   1.000
_cell.length_b   1.000
_cell.length_c   1.000
_cell.angle_alpha   90.00
_cell.angle_beta   90.00
_cell.angle_gamma   90.00
#
_symmetry.space_group_name_H-M   'P 1'
#
loop_
_entity.id
_entity.type
_entity.pdbx_description
1 polymer ?
#
loop_
_entity_poly.entity_id
_entity_poly.type
_entity_poly.pdbx_seq_one_letter_code
_entity_poly.pdbx_strand_id
1 'polypeptide(L)'
;KTPKSNYAVIGIYLYDASVFEIIKTLKPSDRGELEITDVNNEYLRRGNLTYDILDGWWTDAGTFDSLLRASNLVAQTGANKI
;
A
#
# COMPACT_ATOMS: atom_id res chain seq x y z
N LYS A 1 -11.30 13.46 -7.44
CA LYS A 1 -10.59 12.38 -8.17
C LYS A 1 -11.61 11.30 -8.50
N THR A 2 -11.59 10.74 -9.70
CA THR A 2 -12.46 9.62 -10.10
C THR A 2 -11.59 8.36 -10.17
N PRO A 3 -11.62 7.47 -9.15
CA PRO A 3 -10.81 6.26 -9.14
C PRO A 3 -11.14 5.37 -10.35
N LYS A 4 -10.11 4.70 -10.90
CA LYS A 4 -10.30 3.77 -12.03
C LYS A 4 -10.88 2.42 -11.60
N SER A 5 -10.83 2.10 -10.31
CA SER A 5 -11.36 0.86 -9.72
C SER A 5 -11.62 1.04 -8.22
N ASN A 6 -12.18 0.00 -7.59
CA ASN A 6 -12.37 -0.10 -6.14
C ASN A 6 -11.20 -0.78 -5.42
N TYR A 7 -10.06 -0.98 -6.10
CA TYR A 7 -8.86 -1.57 -5.49
C TYR A 7 -7.95 -0.49 -4.94
N ALA A 8 -7.46 -0.70 -3.71
CA ALA A 8 -6.43 0.11 -3.09
C ALA A 8 -5.12 -0.69 -3.02
N VAL A 9 -4.00 -0.02 -3.29
CA VAL A 9 -2.68 -0.58 -2.99
C VAL A 9 -2.48 -0.46 -1.48
N ILE A 10 -2.43 -1.60 -0.79
CA ILE A 10 -2.27 -1.64 0.67
C ILE A 10 -0.81 -1.38 1.07
N GLY A 11 -0.59 -1.09 2.36
CA GLY A 11 0.73 -0.78 2.92
C GLY A 11 1.70 -1.95 3.05
N ILE A 12 1.74 -2.87 2.08
CA ILE A 12 2.64 -4.03 2.04
C ILE A 12 3.33 -4.03 0.68
N TYR A 13 4.66 -3.91 0.69
CA TYR A 13 5.46 -3.81 -0.53
C TYR A 13 6.69 -4.70 -0.41
N LEU A 14 7.00 -5.44 -1.47
CA LEU A 14 8.21 -6.24 -1.60
C LEU A 14 9.00 -5.71 -2.79
N TYR A 15 10.26 -5.35 -2.57
CA TYR A 15 11.14 -4.85 -3.61
C TYR A 15 12.48 -5.57 -3.58
N ASP A 16 13.09 -5.70 -4.75
CA ASP A 16 14.51 -6.03 -4.83
C ASP A 16 15.38 -4.80 -4.50
N ALA A 17 16.70 -5.00 -4.52
CA ALA A 17 17.66 -3.95 -4.18
C ALA A 17 17.63 -2.73 -5.14
N SER A 18 17.05 -2.85 -6.35
CA SER A 18 16.98 -1.74 -7.30
C SER A 18 16.11 -0.57 -6.79
N VAL A 19 15.27 -0.81 -5.78
CA VAL A 19 14.49 0.23 -5.10
C VAL A 19 15.36 1.37 -4.57
N PHE A 20 16.57 1.06 -4.09
CA PHE A 20 17.48 2.08 -3.55
C PHE A 20 17.97 3.07 -4.61
N GLU A 21 18.05 2.65 -5.87
CA GLU A 21 18.37 3.57 -6.96
C GLU A 21 17.14 4.36 -7.41
N ILE A 22 15.96 3.74 -7.36
CA ILE A 22 14.70 4.42 -7.71
C ILE A 22 14.40 5.56 -6.74
N ILE A 23 14.46 5.30 -5.42
CA ILE A 23 14.13 6.32 -4.41
C ILE A 23 15.00 7.57 -4.49
N LYS A 24 16.26 7.44 -4.94
CA LYS A 24 17.19 8.57 -5.13
C LYS A 24 16.77 9.51 -6.26
N THR A 25 15.96 9.02 -7.21
CA THR A 25 15.49 9.79 -8.36
C THR A 25 14.14 10.46 -8.15
N LEU A 26 13.44 10.15 -7.05
CA LEU A 26 12.12 10.69 -6.77
C LEU A 26 12.17 12.21 -6.56
N LYS A 27 11.07 12.86 -6.93
CA LYS A 27 10.83 14.28 -6.69
C LYS A 27 9.60 14.42 -5.81
N PRO A 28 9.52 15.47 -4.97
CA PRO A 28 8.31 15.73 -4.20
C PRO A 28 7.10 15.87 -5.11
N SER A 29 5.98 15.25 -4.72
CA SER A 29 4.69 15.41 -5.39
C SER A 29 4.09 16.80 -5.13
N ASP A 30 2.90 17.07 -5.66
CA ASP A 30 2.12 18.27 -5.33
C ASP A 30 1.81 18.38 -3.82
N ARG A 31 1.96 17.28 -3.06
CA ARG A 31 1.81 17.24 -1.59
C ARG A 31 3.12 17.53 -0.85
N GLY A 32 4.24 17.64 -1.56
CA GLY A 32 5.57 17.78 -0.97
C GLY A 32 6.17 16.47 -0.45
N GLU A 33 5.56 15.32 -0.77
CA GLU A 33 5.98 13.99 -0.30
C GLU A 33 6.76 13.24 -1.39
N LEU A 34 7.69 12.37 -0.97
CA LEU A 34 8.26 11.34 -1.85
C LEU A 34 7.33 10.12 -1.85
N GLU A 35 6.67 9.87 -2.97
CA GLU A 35 5.54 8.97 -3.04
C GLU A 35 5.97 7.52 -3.25
N ILE A 36 5.47 6.60 -2.42
CA ILE A 36 5.62 5.16 -2.69
C ILE A 36 4.95 4.75 -4.01
N THR A 37 3.90 5.48 -4.42
CA THR A 37 3.23 5.30 -5.71
C THR A 37 4.19 5.55 -6.88
N ASP A 38 5.13 6.49 -6.76
CA ASP A 38 6.10 6.77 -7.83
C ASP A 38 7.14 5.66 -7.94
N VAL A 39 7.53 5.04 -6.82
CA VAL A 39 8.35 3.81 -6.83
C VAL A 39 7.61 2.70 -7.58
N ASN A 40 6.35 2.43 -7.23
CA ASN A 40 5.53 1.42 -7.90
C ASN A 40 5.39 1.68 -9.41
N ASN A 41 5.19 2.95 -9.79
CA ASN A 41 5.09 3.35 -11.19
C ASN A 41 6.39 3.11 -11.97
N GLU A 42 7.55 3.27 -11.34
CA GLU A 42 8.84 2.97 -11.98
C GLU A 42 9.02 1.47 -12.20
N TYR A 43 8.64 0.62 -11.24
CA TYR A 43 8.60 -0.83 -11.44
C TYR A 43 7.61 -1.24 -12.54
N LEU A 44 6.44 -0.59 -12.60
CA LEU A 44 5.45 -0.80 -13.66
C LEU A 44 6.03 -0.42 -15.03
N ARG A 45 6.69 0.73 -15.13
CA ARG A 45 7.34 1.21 -16.37
C ARG A 45 8.42 0.25 -16.86
N ARG A 46 9.15 -0.40 -15.93
CA ARG A 46 10.15 -1.42 -16.25
C ARG A 46 9.55 -2.78 -16.64
N GLY A 47 8.25 -2.99 -16.45
CA GLY A 47 7.59 -4.28 -16.66
C GLY A 47 7.84 -5.30 -15.54
N ASN A 48 8.36 -4.85 -14.38
CA ASN A 48 8.77 -5.71 -13.28
C ASN A 48 7.83 -5.63 -12.06
N LEU A 49 6.72 -4.88 -12.18
CA LEU A 49 5.70 -4.85 -11.14
C LEU A 49 4.80 -6.09 -11.26
N THR A 50 4.71 -6.83 -10.17
CA THR A 50 3.68 -7.85 -9.98
C THR A 50 2.75 -7.42 -8.85
N TYR A 51 1.57 -8.03 -8.76
CA TYR A 51 0.62 -7.79 -7.68
C TYR A 51 -0.06 -9.10 -7.29
N ASP A 52 -0.59 -9.13 -6.09
CA ASP A 52 -1.53 -10.14 -5.64
C ASP A 52 -2.70 -9.47 -4.93
N ILE A 53 -3.82 -10.17 -4.81
CA ILE A 53 -5.01 -9.69 -4.12
C ILE A 53 -5.07 -10.32 -2.73
N LEU A 54 -5.24 -9.48 -1.71
CA LEU A 54 -5.42 -9.97 -0.35
C LEU A 54 -6.79 -10.61 -0.19
N ASP A 55 -6.80 -11.90 0.13
CA ASP A 55 -7.98 -12.58 0.66
C ASP A 55 -8.17 -12.27 2.15
N GLY A 56 -9.41 -12.01 2.55
CA GLY A 56 -9.77 -11.64 3.92
C GLY A 56 -9.83 -10.12 4.12
N TRP A 57 -9.36 -9.63 5.27
CA TRP A 57 -9.49 -8.23 5.65
C TRP A 57 -8.17 -7.48 5.75
N TRP A 58 -8.20 -6.22 5.28
CA TRP A 58 -7.20 -5.20 5.58
C TRP A 58 -7.91 -3.97 6.13
N THR A 59 -7.33 -3.37 7.17
CA THR A 59 -7.74 -2.07 7.70
C THR A 59 -6.51 -1.34 8.20
N ASP A 60 -6.52 -0.02 8.10
CA ASP A 60 -5.60 0.84 8.82
C ASP A 60 -6.20 1.26 10.18
N ALA A 61 -5.41 2.01 10.95
CA ALA A 61 -5.79 2.58 12.24
C ALA A 61 -5.53 4.10 12.27
N GLY A 62 -5.77 4.79 11.16
CA GLY A 62 -5.51 6.23 11.01
C GLY A 62 -6.49 7.15 11.74
N THR A 63 -7.64 6.64 12.20
CA THR A 63 -8.65 7.35 13.00
C THR A 63 -9.04 6.54 14.25
N PHE A 64 -9.62 7.18 15.28
CA PHE A 64 -10.10 6.48 16.48
C PHE A 64 -11.11 5.37 16.15
N ASP A 65 -12.04 5.62 15.24
CA ASP A 65 -13.03 4.62 14.81
C ASP A 65 -12.37 3.44 14.07
N SER A 66 -11.42 3.73 13.17
CA SER A 66 -10.67 2.67 12.46
C SER A 66 -9.78 1.85 13.40
N LEU A 67 -9.19 2.48 14.42
CA LEU A 67 -8.41 1.80 15.45
C LEU A 67 -9.27 0.86 16.29
N LEU A 68 -10.45 1.31 16.74
CA LEU A 68 -11.41 0.47 17.46
C LEU A 68 -11.86 -0.70 16.57
N ARG A 69 -12.16 -0.44 15.30
CA ARG A 69 -12.53 -1.47 14.32
C ARG A 69 -11.44 -2.50 14.14
N ALA A 70 -10.19 -2.08 13.94
CA ALA A 70 -9.04 -2.98 13.78
C ALA A 70 -8.87 -3.89 15.01
N SER A 71 -8.99 -3.31 16.21
CA SER A 71 -8.89 -4.04 17.47
C SER A 71 -9.99 -5.11 17.60
N ASN A 72 -11.23 -4.75 17.26
CA ASN A 72 -12.37 -5.68 17.29
C ASN A 72 -12.22 -6.81 16.25
N LEU A 73 -11.75 -6.51 15.04
CA LEU A 73 -11.52 -7.52 13.99
C LEU A 73 -10.52 -8.58 14.45
N VAL A 74 -9.37 -8.15 15.01
CA VAL A 74 -8.35 -9.08 15.53
C VAL A 74 -8.89 -9.88 16.69
N ALA A 75 -9.63 -9.26 17.63
CA ALA A 75 -10.21 -9.96 18.77
C ALA A 75 -11.22 -11.04 18.36
N GLN A 76 -12.00 -10.80 17.30
CA GLN A 76 -13.06 -11.70 16.84
C GLN A 76 -12.55 -12.80 15.89
N THR A 77 -11.63 -12.45 14.99
CA THR A 77 -11.22 -13.31 13.86
C THR A 77 -9.75 -13.70 13.88
N GLY A 78 -8.96 -13.18 14.83
CA GLY A 78 -7.51 -13.23 14.75
C GLY A 78 -6.95 -12.32 13.65
N ALA A 79 -5.63 -12.33 13.46
CA ALA A 79 -4.98 -11.56 12.40
C ALA A 79 -5.16 -12.24 11.05
N ASN A 80 -6.31 -11.98 10.40
CA ASN A 80 -6.69 -12.54 9.10
C ASN A 80 -6.63 -14.08 9.03
N LYS A 81 -6.96 -14.76 10.15
CA LYS A 81 -7.18 -16.20 10.17
C LYS A 81 -8.61 -16.43 9.70
N ILE A 82 -8.77 -16.72 8.42
CA ILE A 82 -10.06 -17.08 7.81
C ILE A 82 -10.64 -18.29 8.53
#